data_AF-A0A8G2EUR1-F1
#
_entry.id   AF-A0A8G2EUR1-F1
#
_cell.length_a   1.000
_cell.length_b   1.000
_cell.length_c   1.000
_cell.angle_alpha   90.00
_cell.angle_beta   90.00
_cell.angle_gamma   90.00
#
_symmetry.space_group_name_H-M   'P 1'
#
loop_
_entity.id
_entity.type
_entity.pdbx_description
1 polymer ?
#
loop_
_entity_poly.entity_id
_entity_poly.type
_entity_poly.pdbx_seq_one_letter_code
_entity_poly.pdbx_strand_id
1 'polypeptide(L)'
;MTRAIALFLIGLVFGGGAGFLLAASQGVTLDGHDHGDPAQHSDATHQHGTSLEVASAALSIDLRADPMGGWTLHIQPTGFRFAPEHASGPHVPGEGHAHVYANGEKIARAYGPWLHIASLPPGRVAVSVSLNTNDHRPIAVDGEPLEAKVIVQN
;
A
#
# COMPACT_ATOMS: atom_id res chain seq x y z
N MET A 1 3.08 -51.73 -10.81
CA MET A 1 2.53 -50.49 -10.21
C MET A 1 2.70 -50.44 -8.69
N THR A 2 2.63 -51.57 -7.98
CA THR A 2 2.72 -51.67 -6.51
C THR A 2 4.06 -51.22 -5.89
N ARG A 3 5.19 -51.46 -6.57
CA ARG A 3 6.53 -51.11 -6.07
C ARG A 3 6.82 -49.60 -6.09
N ALA A 4 6.33 -48.89 -7.11
CA ALA A 4 6.52 -47.44 -7.21
C ALA A 4 5.72 -46.69 -6.14
N ILE A 5 4.50 -47.16 -5.86
CA ILE A 5 3.67 -46.61 -4.78
C ILE A 5 4.31 -46.89 -3.41
N ALA A 6 4.86 -48.09 -3.19
CA ALA A 6 5.58 -48.40 -1.95
C ALA A 6 6.81 -47.51 -1.74
N LEU A 7 7.63 -47.28 -2.77
CA LEU A 7 8.79 -46.40 -2.69
C LEU A 7 8.40 -44.92 -2.50
N PHE A 8 7.30 -44.48 -3.12
CA PHE A 8 6.75 -43.14 -2.89
C PHE A 8 6.30 -42.94 -1.45
N LEU A 9 5.57 -43.91 -0.87
CA LEU A 9 5.13 -43.85 0.52
C LEU A 9 6.31 -43.87 1.50
N ILE A 10 7.33 -44.68 1.23
CA ILE A 10 8.57 -44.66 2.01
C ILE A 10 9.24 -43.29 1.91
N GLY A 11 9.40 -42.73 0.71
CA GLY A 11 9.96 -41.40 0.50
C GLY A 11 9.17 -40.29 1.20
N LEU A 12 7.84 -40.36 1.19
CA LEU A 12 6.95 -39.40 1.87
C LEU A 12 7.13 -39.46 3.38
N VAL A 13 7.16 -40.67 3.96
CA VAL A 13 7.29 -40.86 5.42
C VAL A 13 8.67 -40.44 5.90
N PHE A 14 9.74 -40.89 5.25
CA PHE A 14 11.10 -40.57 5.69
C PHE A 14 11.52 -39.15 5.28
N GLY A 15 11.17 -38.68 4.09
CA GLY A 15 11.50 -37.32 3.64
C GLY A 15 10.68 -36.25 4.35
N GLY A 16 9.36 -36.40 4.37
CA GLY A 16 8.46 -35.47 5.05
C GLY A 16 8.62 -35.54 6.58
N GLY A 17 8.70 -36.75 7.15
CA GLY A 17 8.82 -36.94 8.59
C GLY A 17 10.17 -36.46 9.15
N ALA A 18 11.29 -36.80 8.50
CA ALA A 18 12.60 -36.32 8.95
C ALA A 18 12.75 -34.81 8.78
N GLY A 19 12.25 -34.25 7.66
CA GLY A 19 12.21 -32.80 7.45
C GLY A 19 11.40 -32.08 8.52
N PHE A 20 10.22 -32.62 8.87
CA PHE A 20 9.36 -32.05 9.91
C PHE A 20 10.01 -32.08 11.30
N LEU A 21 10.66 -33.20 11.67
CA LEU A 21 11.39 -33.32 12.94
C LEU A 21 12.57 -32.36 13.03
N LEU A 22 13.31 -32.15 11.93
CA LEU A 22 14.42 -31.20 11.87
C LEU A 22 13.95 -29.73 11.93
N ALA A 23 12.81 -29.41 11.34
CA ALA A 23 12.21 -28.09 11.43
C ALA A 23 11.73 -27.80 12.87
N ALA A 24 11.05 -28.77 13.48
CA ALA A 24 10.58 -28.66 14.86
C ALA A 24 11.73 -28.51 15.87
N SER A 25 12.85 -29.23 15.68
CA SER A 25 14.01 -29.11 16.58
C SER A 25 14.73 -27.76 16.48
N GLN A 26 14.57 -27.05 15.37
CA GLN A 26 15.08 -25.69 15.15
C GLN A 26 14.07 -24.61 15.55
N GLY A 27 12.95 -24.99 16.17
CA GLY A 27 11.92 -24.05 16.62
C GLY A 27 11.08 -23.46 15.49
N VAL A 28 11.11 -24.05 14.29
CA VAL A 28 10.24 -23.63 13.17
C VAL A 28 8.82 -24.10 13.48
N THR A 29 7.96 -23.17 13.87
CA THR A 29 6.54 -23.43 14.07
C THR A 29 5.77 -23.21 12.76
N LEU A 30 4.66 -23.92 12.59
CA LEU A 30 3.66 -23.64 11.54
C LEU A 30 2.68 -22.55 12.01
N ASP A 31 3.17 -21.56 12.79
CA ASP A 31 2.37 -20.38 13.07
C ASP A 31 2.27 -19.59 11.76
N GLY A 32 1.17 -19.82 11.06
CA GLY A 32 0.71 -18.90 10.03
C GLY A 32 0.50 -17.55 10.70
N HIS A 33 1.18 -16.52 10.20
CA HIS A 33 0.85 -15.16 10.61
C HIS A 33 -0.54 -14.84 10.05
N ASP A 34 -1.44 -14.38 10.92
CA ASP A 34 -2.81 -14.05 10.53
C ASP A 34 -2.81 -12.82 9.58
N HIS A 35 -3.07 -13.05 8.30
CA HIS A 35 -3.24 -11.97 7.31
C HIS A 35 -4.57 -11.21 7.47
N GLY A 36 -5.43 -11.64 8.40
CA GLY A 36 -6.65 -10.95 8.81
C GLY A 36 -6.50 -10.15 10.11
N ASP A 37 -5.32 -10.13 10.74
CA ASP A 37 -5.08 -9.35 11.95
C ASP A 37 -4.70 -7.90 11.58
N PRO A 38 -5.61 -6.91 11.77
CA PRO A 38 -5.29 -5.51 11.54
C PRO A 38 -4.16 -5.01 12.43
N ALA A 39 -3.75 -5.72 13.49
CA ALA A 39 -2.58 -5.35 14.30
C ALA A 39 -1.23 -5.62 13.60
N GLN A 40 -1.20 -6.42 12.52
CA GLN A 40 0.00 -6.58 11.67
C GLN A 40 0.12 -5.49 10.60
N HIS A 41 -0.95 -4.74 10.35
CA HIS A 41 -0.77 -3.33 10.03
C HIS A 41 -0.30 -2.70 11.32
N SER A 42 1.00 -2.51 11.47
CA SER A 42 1.49 -1.58 12.49
C SER A 42 0.76 -0.28 12.23
N ASP A 43 -0.27 -0.05 13.04
CA ASP A 43 -0.90 1.21 13.32
C ASP A 43 0.21 2.01 14.02
N ALA A 44 1.19 2.41 13.21
CA ALA A 44 1.99 3.57 13.47
C ALA A 44 0.94 4.66 13.59
N THR A 45 0.48 4.82 14.83
CA THR A 45 -0.36 5.89 15.34
C THR A 45 -0.20 7.07 14.42
N HIS A 46 -1.29 7.48 13.76
CA HIS A 46 -1.36 8.62 12.88
C HIS A 46 -0.97 9.92 13.63
N GLN A 47 0.28 10.02 14.04
CA GLN A 47 0.96 11.27 14.20
C GLN A 47 1.03 11.78 12.76
N HIS A 48 0.07 12.63 12.41
CA HIS A 48 0.30 13.64 11.40
C HIS A 48 1.50 14.43 11.91
N GLY A 49 2.71 13.92 11.61
CA GLY A 49 3.94 14.65 11.84
C GLY A 49 3.74 16.03 11.27
N THR A 50 4.28 17.04 11.94
CA THR A 50 4.15 18.44 11.54
C THR A 50 4.31 18.54 10.03
N SER A 51 3.30 19.10 9.36
CA SER A 51 3.31 19.26 7.90
C SER A 51 4.58 19.98 7.47
N LEU A 52 5.10 19.60 6.31
CA LEU A 52 6.19 20.34 5.70
C LEU A 52 5.61 21.42 4.79
N GLU A 53 5.74 22.67 5.22
CA GLU A 53 5.45 23.82 4.37
C GLU A 53 6.44 23.89 3.22
N VAL A 54 5.91 24.03 1.99
CA VAL A 54 6.70 24.25 0.78
C VAL A 54 6.26 25.55 0.11
N ALA A 55 7.20 26.22 -0.57
CA ALA A 55 6.94 27.53 -1.17
C ALA A 55 5.91 27.50 -2.32
N SER A 56 5.89 26.40 -3.09
CA SER A 56 4.93 26.24 -4.19
C SER A 56 4.81 24.77 -4.58
N ALA A 57 3.59 24.25 -4.54
CA ALA A 57 3.22 22.97 -5.13
C ALA A 57 1.73 23.00 -5.45
N ALA A 58 1.30 22.20 -6.42
CA ALA A 58 -0.12 22.06 -6.74
C ALA A 58 -0.45 20.59 -7.02
N LEU A 59 -1.71 20.22 -6.82
CA LEU A 59 -2.20 18.87 -7.05
C LEU A 59 -3.56 18.93 -7.73
N SER A 60 -3.68 18.24 -8.86
CA SER A 60 -4.98 17.87 -9.43
C SER A 60 -5.06 16.35 -9.58
N ILE A 61 -6.29 15.85 -9.58
CA ILE A 61 -6.57 14.43 -9.79
C ILE A 61 -7.72 14.27 -10.77
N ASP A 62 -7.71 13.15 -11.46
CA ASP A 62 -8.78 12.71 -12.32
C ASP A 62 -9.07 11.23 -12.06
N LEU A 63 -10.35 10.88 -11.95
CA LEU A 63 -10.79 9.53 -11.63
C LEU A 63 -11.83 9.10 -12.65
N ARG A 64 -11.59 7.97 -13.32
CA ARG A 64 -12.47 7.41 -14.35
C ARG A 64 -12.76 5.96 -14.07
N ALA A 65 -13.94 5.50 -14.45
CA ALA A 65 -14.24 4.07 -14.45
C ALA A 65 -13.28 3.37 -15.43
N ASP A 66 -12.66 2.28 -14.98
CA ASP A 66 -11.79 1.46 -15.81
C ASP A 66 -12.65 0.51 -16.67
N PRO A 67 -12.44 0.41 -17.99
CA PRO A 67 -13.24 -0.46 -18.87
C PRO A 67 -13.24 -1.94 -18.47
N MET A 68 -12.21 -2.41 -17.77
CA MET A 68 -12.12 -3.79 -17.29
C MET A 68 -12.64 -3.99 -15.85
N GLY A 69 -13.23 -2.94 -15.27
CA GLY A 69 -13.77 -2.93 -13.90
C GLY A 69 -12.87 -2.16 -12.94
N GLY A 70 -13.47 -1.55 -11.91
CA GLY A 70 -12.75 -0.67 -10.99
C GLY A 70 -12.59 0.75 -11.54
N TRP A 71 -11.56 1.45 -11.07
CA TRP A 71 -11.32 2.86 -11.37
C TRP A 71 -9.85 3.12 -11.69
N THR A 72 -9.60 4.00 -12.66
CA THR A 72 -8.27 4.53 -12.97
C THR A 72 -8.14 5.93 -12.37
N LEU A 73 -7.22 6.10 -11.42
CA LEU A 73 -6.84 7.39 -10.84
C LEU A 73 -5.59 7.92 -11.54
N HIS A 74 -5.66 9.17 -12.01
CA HIS A 74 -4.52 9.96 -12.46
C HIS A 74 -4.20 11.06 -11.45
N ILE A 75 -2.96 11.09 -10.99
CA ILE A 75 -2.44 12.04 -10.01
C ILE A 75 -1.46 12.97 -10.74
N GLN A 76 -1.77 14.26 -10.75
CA GLN A 76 -1.08 15.26 -11.56
C GLN A 76 -0.50 16.36 -10.67
N PRO A 77 0.63 16.10 -9.99
CA PRO A 77 1.27 17.09 -9.17
C PRO A 77 2.10 18.09 -10.01
N THR A 78 2.26 19.31 -9.51
CA THR A 78 3.19 20.32 -10.04
C THR A 78 4.17 20.72 -8.95
N GLY A 79 5.46 20.82 -9.28
CA GLY A 79 6.52 21.12 -8.31
C GLY A 79 6.88 19.92 -7.41
N PHE A 80 6.51 18.71 -7.82
CA PHE A 80 6.75 17.48 -7.07
C PHE A 80 7.08 16.32 -8.02
N ARG A 81 8.01 15.46 -7.62
CA ARG A 81 8.39 14.22 -8.31
C ARG A 81 8.07 13.02 -7.42
N PHE A 82 7.43 12.01 -8.00
CA PHE A 82 7.39 10.69 -7.37
C PHE A 82 8.81 10.09 -7.31
N ALA A 83 9.22 9.65 -6.13
CA ALA A 83 10.54 9.07 -5.88
C ALA A 83 10.42 7.73 -5.11
N PRO A 84 9.87 6.66 -5.73
CA PRO A 84 9.78 5.34 -5.09
C PRO A 84 11.10 4.86 -4.48
N GLU A 85 12.21 5.15 -5.16
CA GLU A 85 13.56 4.81 -4.75
C GLU A 85 14.00 5.45 -3.41
N HIS A 86 13.32 6.52 -2.98
CA HIS A 86 13.59 7.24 -1.74
C HIS A 86 12.47 7.13 -0.71
N ALA A 87 11.41 6.36 -0.99
CA ALA A 87 10.28 6.21 -0.10
C ALA A 87 10.69 5.63 1.26
N SER A 88 10.12 6.16 2.35
CA SER A 88 10.50 5.84 3.74
C SER A 88 11.95 6.17 4.11
N GLY A 89 12.65 6.95 3.28
CA GLY A 89 13.98 7.49 3.56
C GLY A 89 13.94 8.93 4.07
N PRO A 90 15.11 9.57 4.21
CA PRO A 90 15.20 10.99 4.56
C PRO A 90 14.47 11.89 3.56
N HIS A 91 13.97 13.03 4.05
CA HIS A 91 13.36 14.03 3.20
C HIS A 91 14.32 14.56 2.12
N VAL A 92 13.83 14.60 0.87
CA VAL A 92 14.44 15.31 -0.25
C VAL A 92 13.41 16.34 -0.75
N PRO A 93 13.78 17.62 -0.90
CA PRO A 93 12.87 18.66 -1.37
C PRO A 93 12.24 18.33 -2.73
N GLY A 94 10.92 18.50 -2.83
CA GLY A 94 10.17 18.24 -4.07
C GLY A 94 9.98 16.76 -4.40
N GLU A 95 10.34 15.83 -3.51
CA GLU A 95 10.17 14.40 -3.73
C GLU A 95 9.24 13.74 -2.71
N GLY A 96 8.61 12.65 -3.13
CA GLY A 96 7.82 11.84 -2.22
C GLY A 96 6.94 10.80 -2.89
N HIS A 97 5.80 10.55 -2.24
CA HIS A 97 4.74 9.67 -2.73
C HIS A 97 3.37 10.22 -2.37
N ALA A 98 2.31 9.65 -2.94
CA ALA A 98 0.94 10.06 -2.65
C ALA A 98 0.25 9.04 -1.75
N HIS A 99 -0.62 9.51 -0.87
CA HIS A 99 -1.59 8.67 -0.17
C HIS A 99 -2.96 8.85 -0.81
N VAL A 100 -3.67 7.75 -1.02
CA VAL A 100 -5.00 7.73 -1.63
C VAL A 100 -6.01 7.24 -0.60
N TYR A 101 -7.13 7.94 -0.51
CA TYR A 101 -8.18 7.70 0.46
C TYR A 101 -9.53 7.55 -0.24
N ALA A 102 -10.41 6.72 0.32
CA ALA A 102 -11.83 6.66 -0.03
C ALA A 102 -12.66 6.93 1.23
N ASN A 103 -13.50 7.97 1.20
CA ASN A 103 -14.30 8.41 2.36
C ASN A 103 -13.46 8.67 3.63
N GLY A 104 -12.21 9.10 3.46
CA GLY A 104 -11.27 9.36 4.56
C GLY A 104 -10.47 8.15 5.02
N GLU A 105 -10.81 6.93 4.59
CA GLU A 105 -10.03 5.72 4.86
C GLU A 105 -8.90 5.58 3.85
N LYS A 106 -7.67 5.36 4.32
CA LYS A 106 -6.50 5.20 3.45
C LYS A 106 -6.57 3.85 2.73
N ILE A 107 -6.67 3.87 1.41
CA ILE A 107 -6.77 2.65 0.59
C ILE A 107 -5.47 2.31 -0.14
N ALA A 108 -4.59 3.28 -0.37
CA ALA A 108 -3.33 3.03 -1.07
C ALA A 108 -2.23 4.05 -0.77
N ARG A 109 -1.01 3.65 -1.09
CA ARG A 109 0.12 4.55 -1.40
C ARG A 109 0.40 4.45 -2.89
N ALA A 110 0.58 5.58 -3.56
CA ALA A 110 0.93 5.64 -4.97
C ALA A 110 2.34 6.21 -5.13
N TYR A 111 3.19 5.47 -5.83
CA TYR A 111 4.58 5.84 -6.16
C TYR A 111 4.74 6.33 -7.59
N GLY A 112 3.64 6.68 -8.24
CA GLY A 112 3.60 7.15 -9.61
C GLY A 112 2.27 7.84 -9.90
N PRO A 113 2.14 8.42 -11.09
CA PRO A 113 0.97 9.23 -11.45
C PRO A 113 -0.29 8.40 -11.70
N TRP A 114 -0.19 7.11 -11.95
CA TRP A 114 -1.35 6.25 -12.27
C TRP A 114 -1.54 5.17 -11.22
N LEU A 115 -2.78 5.00 -10.78
CA LEU A 115 -3.18 3.94 -9.86
C LEU A 115 -4.50 3.33 -10.33
N HIS A 116 -4.53 2.00 -10.41
CA HIS A 116 -5.79 1.27 -10.56
C HIS A 116 -6.36 0.96 -9.17
N ILE A 117 -7.64 1.29 -8.96
CA ILE A 117 -8.39 1.04 -7.74
C ILE A 117 -9.43 -0.03 -8.06
N ALA A 118 -9.20 -1.24 -7.57
CA ALA A 118 -10.02 -2.41 -7.92
C ALA A 118 -11.49 -2.24 -7.53
N SER A 119 -11.76 -1.59 -6.40
CA SER A 119 -13.12 -1.32 -5.94
C SER A 119 -13.16 -0.07 -5.06
N LEU A 120 -14.31 0.61 -5.09
CA LEU A 120 -14.67 1.64 -4.13
C LEU A 120 -15.87 1.14 -3.30
N PRO A 121 -16.15 1.74 -2.13
CA PRO A 121 -17.40 1.49 -1.41
C PRO A 121 -18.63 1.79 -2.29
N PRO A 122 -19.77 1.11 -2.09
CA PRO A 122 -20.98 1.41 -2.86
C PRO A 122 -21.51 2.81 -2.53
N GLY A 123 -22.12 3.48 -3.51
CA GLY A 123 -22.78 4.76 -3.31
C GLY A 123 -21.92 5.96 -3.67
N ARG A 124 -22.13 7.07 -2.96
CA ARG A 124 -21.38 8.31 -3.16
C ARG A 124 -20.03 8.20 -2.44
N VAL A 125 -18.94 8.23 -3.18
CA VAL A 125 -17.58 8.06 -2.66
C VAL A 125 -16.77 9.33 -2.90
N ALA A 126 -16.14 9.84 -1.83
CA ALA A 126 -15.13 10.89 -1.93
C ALA A 126 -13.75 10.23 -2.03
N VAL A 127 -13.10 10.32 -3.18
CA VAL A 127 -11.71 9.91 -3.36
C VAL A 127 -10.82 11.12 -3.19
N SER A 128 -9.87 11.05 -2.26
CA SER A 128 -8.90 12.11 -2.05
C SER A 128 -7.46 11.61 -2.10
N VAL A 129 -6.57 12.53 -2.45
CA VAL A 129 -5.14 12.28 -2.59
C VAL A 129 -4.38 13.38 -1.87
N SER A 130 -3.42 13.01 -1.03
CA SER A 130 -2.44 13.94 -0.45
C SER A 130 -1.04 13.62 -0.97
N LEU A 131 -0.18 14.65 -1.07
CA LEU A 131 1.25 14.45 -1.29
C LEU A 131 1.99 14.39 0.04
N ASN A 132 2.92 13.45 0.14
CA ASN A 132 3.70 13.20 1.33
C ASN A 132 5.18 13.15 0.96
N THR A 133 6.04 13.66 1.83
CA THR A 133 7.49 13.59 1.69
C THR A 133 8.00 12.15 1.79
N ASN A 134 9.26 11.94 1.43
CA ASN A 134 9.96 10.65 1.61
C ASN A 134 9.88 10.12 3.06
N ASP A 135 9.90 11.01 4.06
CA ASP A 135 9.79 10.70 5.49
C ASP A 135 8.33 10.75 6.02
N HIS A 136 7.35 10.62 5.13
CA HIS A 136 5.90 10.51 5.40
C HIS A 136 5.18 11.75 5.95
N ARG A 137 5.84 12.91 6.05
CA ARG A 137 5.16 14.15 6.44
C ARG A 137 4.21 14.63 5.35
N PRO A 138 2.99 15.07 5.68
CA PRO A 138 2.13 15.74 4.71
C PRO A 138 2.80 17.01 4.18
N ILE A 139 2.71 17.23 2.86
CA ILE A 139 3.13 18.50 2.26
C ILE A 139 2.00 19.51 2.45
N ALA A 140 2.35 20.75 2.80
CA ALA A 140 1.42 21.86 2.94
C ALA A 140 1.90 23.08 2.16
N VAL A 141 0.95 23.91 1.72
CA VAL A 141 1.18 25.18 1.03
C VAL A 141 0.28 26.21 1.70
N ASP A 142 0.85 27.35 2.06
CA ASP A 142 0.14 28.44 2.76
C ASP A 142 -0.53 27.98 4.08
N GLY A 143 0.07 27.01 4.78
CA GLY A 143 -0.47 26.47 6.03
C GLY A 143 -1.54 25.39 5.87
N GLU A 144 -1.93 25.07 4.64
CA GLU A 144 -2.96 24.07 4.34
C GLU A 144 -2.36 22.81 3.72
N PRO A 145 -2.74 21.59 4.15
CA PRO A 145 -2.31 20.36 3.52
C PRO A 145 -2.66 20.32 2.03
N LEU A 146 -1.70 19.91 1.20
CA LEU A 146 -1.90 19.79 -0.24
C LEU A 146 -2.67 18.51 -0.56
N GLU A 147 -4.00 18.63 -0.61
CA GLU A 147 -4.96 17.56 -0.92
C GLU A 147 -5.81 17.92 -2.16
N ALA A 148 -6.11 16.92 -2.99
CA ALA A 148 -7.10 17.02 -4.06
C ALA A 148 -8.20 15.97 -3.86
N LYS A 149 -9.43 16.30 -4.26
CA LYS A 149 -10.62 15.47 -3.99
C LYS A 149 -11.59 15.47 -5.17
N VAL A 150 -12.15 14.30 -5.45
CA VAL A 150 -13.26 14.11 -6.41
C VAL A 150 -14.35 13.26 -5.77
N ILE A 151 -15.58 13.48 -6.19
CA ILE A 151 -16.74 12.71 -5.74
C ILE A 151 -17.28 11.93 -6.93
N VAL A 152 -17.46 10.62 -6.76
CA VAL A 152 -18.03 9.72 -7.77
C VAL A 152 -19.19 8.93 -7.19
N GLN A 153 -20.03 8.38 -8.08
CA GLN A 153 -21.05 7.40 -7.76
C GLN A 153 -20.54 6.03 -8.20
N ASN A 154 -20.44 5.09 -7.26
CA ASN A 154 -19.98 3.71 -7.47
C ASN A 154 -21.11 2.71 -7.21
#